data_AF-A0AAQ4DC10-F1
#
_entry.id   AF-A0AAQ4DC10-F1
#
_cell.length_a   1.000
_cell.length_b   1.000
_cell.length_c   1.000
_cell.angle_alpha   90.00
_cell.angle_beta   90.00
_cell.angle_gamma   90.00
#
_symmetry.space_group_name_H-M   'P 1'
#
loop_
_entity.id
_entity.type
_entity.pdbx_description
1 polymer ?
#
loop_
_entity_poly.entity_id
_entity_poly.type
_entity_poly.pdbx_seq_one_letter_code
_entity_poly.pdbx_strand_id
1 'polypeptide(L)'
;MGDGGTGNLWQALRWAVLGILEKGERGWQLEDLHLSAYAMVVQERRALLHGGLREVVTDHPVNKVRPCILASPHDAFLRTPNQAWNDHRRRVNRIRDIVRYFEQAHVSRYKVCSVHKFGVPLFRDEVARHGDMQPKLQECRLQTMSRGREGEMVDKLSVKNACQMLGKLGVNSRLVNEEDFERPFLAQSAKVFVLESQQQVAEKSAIDYIEVAEQRINEETQRAKLYLDPGTERLIQQVVYQDRGEGRLGRRGLFEEPKCGGPHTHFLAERTAAKQFQSV
;
A
#
# COMPACT_ATOMS: atom_id res chain seq x y z
N MET A 1 13.33 -4.57 54.16
CA MET A 1 12.47 -3.49 53.64
C MET A 1 13.13 -2.93 52.38
N GLY A 2 12.41 -2.88 51.25
CA GLY A 2 12.94 -2.28 50.01
C GLY A 2 12.41 -2.79 48.67
N ASP A 3 11.36 -3.63 48.62
CA ASP A 3 10.75 -4.09 47.35
C ASP A 3 9.75 -3.08 46.73
N GLY A 4 9.57 -1.91 47.36
CA GLY A 4 8.58 -0.91 46.93
C GLY A 4 9.02 0.02 45.77
N GLY A 5 10.30 0.06 45.40
CA GLY A 5 10.81 1.00 44.39
C GLY A 5 10.85 0.47 42.96
N THR A 6 10.86 -0.86 42.79
CA THR A 6 11.30 -1.46 41.52
C THR A 6 10.16 -1.78 40.54
N GLY A 7 8.94 -2.04 41.03
CA GLY A 7 7.73 -2.11 40.19
C GLY A 7 7.33 -0.74 39.63
N ASN A 8 7.77 0.35 40.26
CA ASN A 8 7.43 1.72 39.91
C ASN A 8 8.12 2.20 38.62
N LEU A 9 9.38 1.80 38.37
CA LEU A 9 10.15 2.28 37.21
C LEU A 9 9.57 1.80 35.86
N TRP A 10 9.22 0.51 35.75
CA TRP A 10 8.55 -0.01 34.56
C TRP A 10 7.16 0.61 34.41
N GLN A 11 6.41 0.76 35.50
CA GLN A 11 5.10 1.41 35.43
C GLN A 11 5.22 2.85 34.95
N ALA A 12 6.14 3.65 35.48
CA ALA A 12 6.39 5.02 35.01
C ALA A 12 6.73 5.08 33.52
N LEU A 13 7.62 4.19 33.05
CA LEU A 13 7.97 4.09 31.64
C LEU A 13 6.77 3.64 30.78
N ARG A 14 6.00 2.65 31.24
CA ARG A 14 4.79 2.17 30.57
C ARG A 14 3.76 3.28 30.44
N TRP A 15 3.51 4.03 31.51
CA TRP A 15 2.60 5.18 31.52
C TRP A 15 3.03 6.25 30.52
N ALA A 16 4.33 6.52 30.44
CA ALA A 16 4.85 7.48 29.46
C ALA A 16 4.72 6.99 28.01
N VAL A 17 5.06 5.72 27.75
CA VAL A 17 4.91 5.12 26.41
C VAL A 17 3.45 5.11 25.98
N LEU A 18 2.52 4.75 26.88
CA LEU A 18 1.08 4.86 26.63
C LEU A 18 0.66 6.30 26.35
N GLY A 19 1.17 7.26 27.13
CA GLY A 19 0.92 8.68 26.91
C GLY A 19 1.37 9.16 25.52
N ILE A 20 2.55 8.72 25.06
CA ILE A 20 3.05 9.00 23.71
C ILE A 20 2.15 8.34 22.65
N LEU A 21 1.72 7.10 22.90
CA LEU A 21 0.85 6.36 21.99
C LEU A 21 -0.55 6.95 21.89
N GLU A 22 -1.13 7.51 22.95
CA GLU A 22 -2.50 8.03 22.96
C GLU A 22 -2.61 9.54 22.70
N LYS A 23 -1.79 10.35 23.39
CA LYS A 23 -1.90 11.82 23.45
C LYS A 23 -0.82 12.55 22.63
N GLY A 24 0.15 11.82 22.10
CA GLY A 24 1.28 12.38 21.36
C GLY A 24 2.34 13.00 22.27
N GLU A 25 3.06 14.00 21.76
CA GLU A 25 4.31 14.51 22.35
C GLU A 25 4.13 15.41 23.59
N ARG A 26 2.89 15.83 23.90
CA ARG A 26 2.65 16.83 24.96
C ARG A 26 2.61 16.17 26.33
N GLY A 27 3.66 16.40 27.13
CA GLY A 27 3.64 16.17 28.58
C GLY A 27 4.79 15.35 29.17
N TRP A 28 5.74 14.86 28.37
CA TRP A 28 6.82 14.00 28.88
C TRP A 28 8.21 14.58 28.60
N GLN A 29 8.97 14.83 29.66
CA GLN A 29 10.38 15.23 29.56
C GLN A 29 11.21 14.03 29.09
N LEU A 30 11.97 14.23 28.01
CA LEU A 30 12.76 13.16 27.39
C LEU A 30 13.83 12.61 28.34
N GLU A 31 14.39 13.47 29.19
CA GLU A 31 15.46 13.15 30.13
C GLU A 31 15.00 12.17 31.22
N ASP A 32 13.83 12.40 31.83
CA ASP A 32 13.27 11.51 32.86
C ASP A 32 12.99 10.10 32.34
N LEU A 33 12.57 10.00 31.08
CA LEU A 33 12.33 8.72 30.41
C LEU A 33 13.62 7.98 30.09
N HIS A 34 14.67 8.71 29.71
CA HIS A 34 16.00 8.15 29.56
C HIS A 34 16.56 7.65 30.90
N LEU A 35 16.43 8.43 31.97
CA LEU A 35 16.89 8.03 33.30
C LEU A 35 16.17 6.77 33.81
N SER A 36 14.85 6.70 33.60
CA SER A 36 14.04 5.54 33.99
C SER A 36 14.43 4.28 33.21
N ALA A 37 14.60 4.41 31.90
CA ALA A 37 15.04 3.30 31.07
C ALA A 37 16.51 2.88 31.35
N TYR A 38 17.38 3.83 31.73
CA TYR A 38 18.76 3.55 32.16
C TYR A 38 18.80 2.76 33.46
N ALA A 39 18.04 3.20 34.47
CA ALA A 39 17.93 2.48 35.74
C ALA A 39 17.47 1.02 35.53
N MET A 40 16.53 0.76 34.61
CA MET A 40 16.06 -0.60 34.31
C MET A 40 17.14 -1.49 33.67
N VAL A 41 18.02 -0.92 32.84
CA VAL A 41 19.10 -1.68 32.18
C VAL A 41 20.24 -2.02 33.13
N VAL A 42 20.56 -1.10 34.04
CA VAL A 42 21.53 -1.30 35.13
C VAL A 42 21.06 -2.40 36.08
N GLN A 43 19.75 -2.49 36.33
CA GLN A 43 19.14 -3.52 37.19
C GLN A 43 18.93 -4.89 36.52
N GLU A 44 19.51 -5.14 35.34
CA GLU A 44 19.36 -6.37 34.56
C GLU A 44 17.91 -6.74 34.15
N ARG A 45 16.94 -5.83 34.31
CA ARG A 45 15.51 -6.04 33.97
C ARG A 45 15.20 -5.87 32.48
N ARG A 46 16.13 -6.25 31.62
CA ARG A 46 16.09 -6.02 30.16
C ARG A 46 14.96 -6.80 29.48
N ALA A 47 14.69 -8.02 29.95
CA ALA A 47 13.59 -8.83 29.44
C ALA A 47 12.23 -8.17 29.70
N LEU A 48 12.04 -7.58 30.88
CA LEU A 48 10.83 -6.83 31.24
C LEU A 48 10.68 -5.57 30.38
N LEU A 49 11.77 -4.84 30.14
CA LEU A 49 11.77 -3.66 29.28
C LEU A 49 11.37 -4.01 27.84
N HIS A 50 12.04 -4.99 27.22
CA HIS A 50 11.75 -5.35 25.82
C HIS A 50 10.40 -6.04 25.65
N GLY A 51 10.04 -6.96 26.55
CA GLY A 51 8.76 -7.67 26.54
C GLY A 51 7.60 -6.71 26.76
N GLY A 52 7.69 -5.88 27.81
CA GLY A 52 6.67 -4.89 28.12
C GLY A 52 6.54 -3.80 27.04
N LEU A 53 7.65 -3.35 26.45
CA LEU A 53 7.59 -2.37 25.35
C LEU A 53 6.94 -2.96 24.10
N ARG A 54 7.27 -4.22 23.78
CA ARG A 54 6.62 -4.96 22.69
C ARG A 54 5.13 -5.09 22.95
N GLU A 55 4.73 -5.47 24.17
CA GLU A 55 3.33 -5.61 24.57
C GLU A 55 2.57 -4.29 24.38
N VAL A 56 3.06 -3.19 24.95
CA VAL A 56 2.39 -1.87 24.88
C VAL A 56 2.30 -1.36 23.45
N VAL A 57 3.37 -1.49 22.67
CA VAL A 57 3.40 -1.04 21.27
C VAL A 57 2.51 -1.92 20.38
N THR A 58 2.30 -3.20 20.73
CA THR A 58 1.40 -4.14 20.03
C THR A 58 -0.07 -3.92 20.41
N ASP A 59 -0.35 -3.68 21.68
CA ASP A 59 -1.70 -3.50 22.20
C ASP A 59 -2.41 -2.28 21.57
N HIS A 60 -1.69 -1.17 21.42
CA HIS A 60 -2.27 0.08 20.94
C HIS A 60 -2.82 -0.01 19.49
N PRO A 61 -2.09 -0.52 18.48
CA PRO A 61 -2.64 -0.75 17.14
C PRO A 61 -3.85 -1.68 17.12
N VAL A 62 -3.81 -2.76 17.91
CA VAL A 62 -4.82 -3.83 17.96
C VAL A 62 -6.12 -3.35 18.60
N ASN A 63 -6.02 -2.70 19.76
CA ASN A 63 -7.17 -2.39 20.62
C ASN A 63 -7.66 -0.94 20.50
N LYS A 64 -6.87 -0.02 19.93
CA LYS A 64 -7.26 1.38 19.73
C LYS A 64 -7.34 1.76 18.27
N VAL A 65 -6.26 1.55 17.52
CA VAL A 65 -6.17 2.08 16.15
C VAL A 65 -7.11 1.35 15.19
N ARG A 66 -7.08 0.01 15.18
CA ARG A 66 -7.89 -0.81 14.27
C ARG A 66 -9.40 -0.58 14.45
N PRO A 67 -9.98 -0.61 15.66
CA PRO A 67 -11.41 -0.30 15.85
C PRO A 67 -11.78 1.11 15.36
N CYS A 68 -10.94 2.11 15.61
CA CYS A 68 -11.17 3.49 15.14
C CYS A 68 -11.18 3.60 13.61
N ILE A 69 -10.32 2.84 12.91
CA ILE A 69 -10.33 2.79 11.44
C ILE A 69 -11.61 2.12 10.94
N LEU A 70 -12.01 1.00 11.55
CA LEU A 70 -13.22 0.26 11.15
C LEU A 70 -14.51 1.05 11.38
N ALA A 71 -14.54 1.90 12.40
CA ALA A 71 -15.67 2.78 12.68
C ALA A 71 -15.69 4.05 11.79
N SER A 72 -14.67 4.26 10.94
CA SER A 72 -14.61 5.46 10.11
C SER A 72 -15.63 5.42 8.97
N PRO A 73 -16.25 6.58 8.63
CA PRO A 73 -17.21 6.64 7.53
C PRO A 73 -16.54 6.37 6.19
N HIS A 74 -17.30 5.86 5.23
CA HIS A 74 -16.82 5.47 3.90
C HIS A 74 -15.99 6.58 3.21
N ASP A 75 -16.46 7.84 3.28
CA ASP A 75 -15.80 9.00 2.65
C ASP A 75 -14.48 9.43 3.30
N ALA A 76 -14.21 8.94 4.52
CA ALA A 76 -12.96 9.17 5.24
C ALA A 76 -12.08 7.91 5.29
N PHE A 77 -12.57 6.77 4.80
CA PHE A 77 -11.94 5.46 4.98
C PHE A 77 -10.56 5.36 4.30
N LEU A 78 -10.26 6.19 3.29
CA LEU A 78 -8.89 6.31 2.74
C LEU A 78 -7.99 7.26 3.55
N ARG A 79 -8.55 8.26 4.25
CA ARG A 79 -7.77 9.22 5.04
C ARG A 79 -7.39 8.66 6.40
N THR A 80 -8.33 8.02 7.09
CA THR A 80 -8.16 7.56 8.47
C THR A 80 -7.00 6.57 8.65
N PRO A 81 -6.84 5.51 7.82
CA PRO A 81 -5.72 4.58 7.94
C PRO A 81 -4.37 5.26 7.66
N ASN A 82 -4.32 6.18 6.70
CA ASN A 82 -3.11 6.93 6.38
C ASN A 82 -2.68 7.85 7.52
N GLN A 83 -3.63 8.54 8.15
CA GLN A 83 -3.37 9.36 9.33
C GLN A 83 -2.90 8.50 10.50
N ALA A 84 -3.59 7.38 10.77
CA ALA A 84 -3.22 6.42 11.79
C ALA A 84 -1.81 5.84 11.57
N TRP A 85 -1.44 5.54 10.33
CA TRP A 85 -0.10 5.09 9.97
C TRP A 85 0.97 6.15 10.25
N ASN A 86 0.73 7.40 9.83
CA ASN A 86 1.66 8.49 10.07
C ASN A 86 1.85 8.77 11.57
N ASP A 87 0.76 8.71 12.34
CA ASP A 87 0.78 8.84 13.80
C ASP A 87 1.55 7.70 14.45
N HIS A 88 1.25 6.46 14.08
CA HIS A 88 1.96 5.28 14.56
C HIS A 88 3.46 5.40 14.31
N ARG A 89 3.86 5.75 13.08
CA ARG A 89 5.27 5.91 12.71
C ARG A 89 5.96 7.00 13.53
N ARG A 90 5.32 8.15 13.74
CA ARG A 90 5.86 9.23 14.58
C ARG A 90 6.04 8.78 16.03
N ARG A 91 5.01 8.16 16.61
CA ARG A 91 5.01 7.69 18.00
C ARG A 91 6.04 6.58 18.24
N VAL A 92 6.10 5.58 17.35
CA VAL A 92 7.11 4.51 17.39
C VAL A 92 8.53 5.06 17.26
N ASN A 93 8.76 6.04 16.37
CA ASN A 93 10.08 6.67 16.26
C ASN A 93 10.47 7.42 17.54
N ARG A 94 9.53 8.09 18.19
CA ARG A 94 9.78 8.76 19.48
C ARG A 94 10.12 7.76 20.58
N ILE A 95 9.38 6.66 20.66
CA ILE A 95 9.65 5.55 21.59
C ILE A 95 11.05 4.98 21.33
N ARG A 96 11.39 4.73 20.06
CA ARG A 96 12.75 4.34 19.67
C ARG A 96 13.78 5.34 20.15
N ASP A 97 13.55 6.64 19.99
CA ASP A 97 14.52 7.67 20.41
C ASP A 97 14.76 7.61 21.92
N ILE A 98 13.71 7.40 22.72
CA ILE A 98 13.80 7.18 24.18
C ILE A 98 14.65 5.94 24.50
N VAL A 99 14.46 4.85 23.75
CA VAL A 99 15.18 3.59 24.03
C VAL A 99 16.50 3.42 23.26
N ARG A 100 16.85 4.35 22.36
CA ARG A 100 17.98 4.24 21.40
C ARG A 100 19.31 4.04 22.11
N TYR A 101 19.56 4.80 23.17
CA TYR A 101 20.81 4.72 23.92
C TYR A 101 21.03 3.32 24.51
N PHE A 102 19.94 2.64 24.91
CA PHE A 102 19.98 1.25 25.39
C PHE A 102 20.15 0.26 24.24
N GLU A 103 19.47 0.47 23.12
CA GLU A 103 19.64 -0.38 21.95
C GLU A 103 21.10 -0.32 21.44
N GLN A 104 21.75 0.85 21.40
CA GLN A 104 23.13 0.96 20.91
C GLN A 104 24.17 0.24 21.78
N ALA A 105 24.03 0.27 23.10
CA ALA A 105 24.97 -0.41 24.00
C ALA A 105 24.83 -1.95 23.97
N HIS A 106 23.70 -2.49 23.48
CA HIS A 106 23.34 -3.90 23.65
C HIS A 106 22.97 -4.65 22.36
N VAL A 107 22.64 -3.97 21.25
CA VAL A 107 22.28 -4.58 19.95
C VAL A 107 23.42 -5.44 19.39
N SER A 108 24.69 -5.06 19.62
CA SER A 108 25.85 -5.85 19.20
C SER A 108 26.06 -7.13 20.02
N ARG A 109 25.66 -7.14 21.30
CA ARG A 109 25.89 -8.27 22.22
C ARG A 109 24.74 -9.27 22.33
N TYR A 110 23.49 -8.87 22.06
CA TYR A 110 22.31 -9.69 22.42
C TYR A 110 21.24 -9.88 21.32
N LYS A 111 21.50 -9.47 20.06
CA LYS A 111 20.58 -9.68 18.91
C LYS A 111 19.12 -9.23 19.14
N VAL A 112 18.86 -8.25 20.00
CA VAL A 112 17.48 -7.80 20.28
C VAL A 112 16.92 -7.05 19.07
N CYS A 113 15.69 -7.39 18.67
CA CYS A 113 14.98 -6.66 17.61
C CYS A 113 14.61 -5.27 18.08
N SER A 114 15.21 -4.24 17.47
CA SER A 114 14.88 -2.84 17.72
C SER A 114 13.40 -2.56 17.55
N VAL A 115 12.86 -1.63 18.34
CA VAL A 115 11.47 -1.13 18.21
C VAL A 115 11.15 -0.70 16.77
N HIS A 116 12.15 -0.15 16.08
CA HIS A 116 12.03 0.22 14.67
C HIS A 116 11.86 -0.98 13.73
N LYS A 117 12.47 -2.12 14.04
CA LYS A 117 12.43 -3.32 13.20
C LYS A 117 11.06 -4.00 13.24
N PHE A 118 10.31 -3.90 14.34
CA PHE A 118 8.98 -4.52 14.45
C PHE A 118 7.82 -3.55 14.34
N GLY A 119 8.00 -2.24 14.58
CA GLY A 119 6.88 -1.28 14.56
C GLY A 119 6.18 -1.15 13.20
N VAL A 120 6.93 -1.26 12.08
CA VAL A 120 6.34 -1.24 10.73
C VAL A 120 5.64 -2.57 10.39
N PRO A 121 6.30 -3.75 10.51
CA PRO A 121 5.63 -5.03 10.33
C PRO A 121 4.39 -5.19 11.21
N LEU A 122 4.44 -4.71 12.45
CA LEU A 122 3.31 -4.74 13.38
C LEU A 122 2.08 -4.01 12.82
N PHE A 123 2.24 -2.79 12.31
CA PHE A 123 1.11 -2.07 11.72
C PHE A 123 0.60 -2.75 10.44
N ARG A 124 1.52 -3.30 9.64
CA ARG A 124 1.16 -4.06 8.44
C ARG A 124 0.27 -5.25 8.81
N ASP A 125 0.70 -6.07 9.77
CA ASP A 125 0.08 -7.36 10.07
C ASP A 125 -1.17 -7.20 10.96
N GLU A 126 -1.12 -6.33 11.96
CA GLU A 126 -2.22 -6.16 12.95
C GLU A 126 -3.27 -5.12 12.55
N VAL A 127 -2.96 -4.25 11.59
CA VAL A 127 -3.89 -3.22 11.10
C VAL A 127 -4.14 -3.43 9.62
N ALA A 128 -3.20 -3.10 8.74
CA ALA A 128 -3.47 -3.01 7.30
C ALA A 128 -3.90 -4.33 6.64
N ARG A 129 -3.34 -5.46 7.08
CA ARG A 129 -3.62 -6.81 6.57
C ARG A 129 -4.48 -7.66 7.52
N HIS A 130 -5.02 -7.07 8.58
CA HIS A 130 -5.76 -7.83 9.59
C HIS A 130 -7.21 -8.08 9.16
N GLY A 131 -7.56 -9.36 8.96
CA GLY A 131 -8.92 -9.80 8.65
C GLY A 131 -9.54 -9.03 7.48
N ASP A 132 -10.75 -8.52 7.66
CA ASP A 132 -11.49 -7.78 6.62
C ASP A 132 -10.95 -6.37 6.32
N MET A 133 -9.90 -5.91 7.02
CA MET A 133 -9.34 -4.58 6.76
C MET A 133 -8.65 -4.52 5.40
N GLN A 134 -7.88 -5.55 5.03
CA GLN A 134 -7.20 -5.63 3.74
C GLN A 134 -8.16 -5.52 2.55
N PRO A 135 -9.20 -6.38 2.43
CA PRO A 135 -10.11 -6.32 1.29
C PRO A 135 -10.89 -5.00 1.26
N LYS A 136 -11.33 -4.47 2.42
CA LYS A 136 -12.02 -3.17 2.48
C LYS A 136 -11.15 -2.01 2.00
N LEU A 137 -9.88 -1.96 2.42
CA LEU A 137 -8.93 -0.94 1.97
C LEU A 137 -8.66 -1.06 0.47
N GLN A 138 -8.52 -2.28 -0.03
CA GLN A 138 -8.33 -2.54 -1.46
C GLN A 138 -9.55 -2.08 -2.25
N GLU A 139 -10.75 -2.51 -1.88
CA GLU A 139 -12.00 -2.14 -2.54
C GLU A 139 -12.20 -0.62 -2.54
N CYS A 140 -12.05 0.04 -1.40
CA CYS A 140 -12.20 1.48 -1.29
C CYS A 140 -11.22 2.25 -2.19
N ARG A 141 -9.97 1.80 -2.30
CA ARG A 141 -8.97 2.38 -3.23
C ARG A 141 -9.40 2.21 -4.69
N LEU A 142 -9.78 0.99 -5.08
CA LEU A 142 -10.17 0.66 -6.45
C LEU A 142 -11.44 1.41 -6.87
N GLN A 143 -12.47 1.45 -6.01
CA GLN A 143 -13.70 2.20 -6.24
C GLN A 143 -13.42 3.69 -6.40
N THR A 144 -12.54 4.27 -5.57
CA THR A 144 -12.16 5.68 -5.70
C THR A 144 -11.47 5.96 -7.04
N MET A 145 -10.66 5.02 -7.54
CA MET A 145 -10.05 5.15 -8.87
C MET A 145 -11.05 4.99 -10.01
N SER A 146 -12.00 4.06 -9.90
CA SER A 146 -13.09 3.88 -10.87
C SER A 146 -13.96 5.13 -10.98
N ARG A 147 -14.41 5.69 -9.86
CA ARG A 147 -15.17 6.96 -9.82
C ARG A 147 -14.38 8.11 -10.48
N GLY A 148 -13.07 8.17 -10.23
CA GLY A 148 -12.18 9.13 -10.88
C GLY A 148 -11.98 8.91 -12.40
N ARG A 149 -12.29 7.72 -12.93
CA ARG A 149 -12.35 7.44 -14.38
C ARG A 149 -13.69 7.83 -14.99
N GLU A 150 -14.76 7.77 -14.22
CA GLU A 150 -16.12 8.17 -14.59
C GLU A 150 -16.32 9.70 -14.55
N GLY A 151 -15.29 10.45 -14.15
CA GLY A 151 -15.31 11.91 -14.12
C GLY A 151 -15.70 12.51 -12.76
N GLU A 152 -15.88 11.68 -11.73
CA GLU A 152 -16.17 12.17 -10.40
C GLU A 152 -14.97 12.89 -9.76
N MET A 153 -15.25 13.92 -8.98
CA MET A 153 -14.25 14.64 -8.20
C MET A 153 -13.80 13.79 -7.01
N VAL A 154 -12.61 13.18 -7.15
CA VAL A 154 -12.00 12.33 -6.12
C VAL A 154 -10.83 13.01 -5.42
N ASP A 155 -10.63 12.68 -4.15
CA ASP A 155 -9.49 13.16 -3.35
C ASP A 155 -8.19 12.44 -3.77
N LYS A 156 -7.55 13.00 -4.80
CA LYS A 156 -6.30 12.48 -5.38
C LYS A 156 -5.17 12.36 -4.35
N LEU A 157 -5.13 13.24 -3.35
CA LEU A 157 -4.10 13.23 -2.30
C LEU A 157 -4.29 12.03 -1.38
N SER A 158 -5.53 11.71 -1.02
CA SER A 158 -5.85 10.52 -0.21
C SER A 158 -5.48 9.23 -0.91
N VAL A 159 -5.78 9.12 -2.21
CA VAL A 159 -5.37 7.97 -3.03
C VAL A 159 -3.84 7.83 -3.06
N LYS A 160 -3.14 8.93 -3.37
CA LYS A 160 -1.67 8.95 -3.40
C LYS A 160 -1.07 8.52 -2.07
N ASN A 161 -1.58 9.06 -0.95
CA ASN A 161 -1.09 8.71 0.38
C ASN A 161 -1.34 7.24 0.71
N ALA A 162 -2.49 6.68 0.30
CA ALA A 162 -2.84 5.29 0.51
C ALA A 162 -1.88 4.34 -0.25
N CYS A 163 -1.55 4.66 -1.51
CA CYS A 163 -0.58 3.89 -2.29
C CYS A 163 0.83 3.99 -1.68
N GLN A 164 1.25 5.20 -1.28
CA GLN A 164 2.55 5.41 -0.63
C GLN A 164 2.66 4.70 0.73
N MET A 165 1.56 4.57 1.46
CA MET A 165 1.52 3.81 2.71
C MET A 165 1.86 2.34 2.46
N LEU A 166 1.26 1.68 1.45
CA LEU A 166 1.56 0.29 1.11
C LEU A 166 3.03 0.07 0.79
N GLY A 167 3.64 0.97 -0.01
CA GLY A 167 5.08 0.92 -0.29
C GLY A 167 5.94 1.03 0.98
N LYS A 168 5.53 1.86 1.95
CA LYS A 168 6.24 1.99 3.24
C LYS A 168 6.04 0.78 4.16
N LEU A 169 4.89 0.10 4.08
CA LEU A 169 4.60 -1.11 4.86
C LEU A 169 5.39 -2.34 4.35
N GLY A 170 5.86 -2.32 3.11
CA GLY A 170 6.64 -3.40 2.52
C GLY A 170 8.08 -3.56 3.02
N VAL A 171 8.58 -2.65 3.87
CA VAL A 171 9.95 -2.69 4.49
C VAL A 171 11.02 -3.14 3.47
N ASN A 172 11.38 -2.26 2.54
CA ASN A 172 12.33 -2.50 1.44
C ASN A 172 11.84 -3.50 0.36
N SER A 173 10.58 -3.93 0.40
CA SER A 173 9.95 -4.74 -0.63
C SER A 173 8.73 -4.04 -1.23
N ARG A 174 8.50 -4.23 -2.54
CA ARG A 174 7.27 -3.77 -3.21
C ARG A 174 6.12 -4.76 -3.09
N LEU A 175 6.34 -5.97 -2.54
CA LEU A 175 5.35 -7.05 -2.46
C LEU A 175 4.02 -6.61 -1.86
N VAL A 176 4.03 -5.80 -0.80
CA VAL A 176 2.79 -5.31 -0.16
C VAL A 176 1.98 -4.43 -1.11
N ASN A 177 2.65 -3.56 -1.87
CA ASN A 177 1.99 -2.74 -2.89
C ASN A 177 1.55 -3.59 -4.09
N GLU A 178 2.37 -4.56 -4.50
CA GLU A 178 2.09 -5.45 -5.62
C GLU A 178 0.83 -6.30 -5.40
N GLU A 179 0.76 -6.95 -4.24
CA GLU A 179 -0.33 -7.85 -3.87
C GLU A 179 -1.61 -7.09 -3.49
N ASP A 180 -1.50 -6.05 -2.65
CA ASP A 180 -2.68 -5.41 -2.05
C ASP A 180 -3.27 -4.29 -2.93
N PHE A 181 -2.59 -3.94 -4.03
CA PHE A 181 -3.00 -2.85 -4.90
C PHE A 181 -2.67 -3.04 -6.39
N GLU A 182 -1.40 -3.20 -6.77
CA GLU A 182 -0.97 -3.16 -8.19
C GLU A 182 -1.65 -4.24 -9.03
N ARG A 183 -1.62 -5.51 -8.58
CA ARG A 183 -2.25 -6.62 -9.31
C ARG A 183 -3.78 -6.45 -9.43
N PRO A 184 -4.54 -6.21 -8.34
CA PRO A 184 -5.98 -5.92 -8.45
C PRO A 184 -6.29 -4.71 -9.35
N PHE A 185 -5.52 -3.64 -9.24
CA PHE A 185 -5.70 -2.42 -10.02
C PHE A 185 -5.50 -2.66 -11.52
N LEU A 186 -4.42 -3.33 -11.91
CA LEU A 186 -4.15 -3.64 -13.32
C LEU A 186 -5.21 -4.60 -13.88
N ALA A 187 -5.64 -5.61 -13.12
CA ALA A 187 -6.69 -6.52 -13.53
C ALA A 187 -8.05 -5.82 -13.73
N GLN A 188 -8.43 -4.92 -12.82
CA GLN A 188 -9.64 -4.12 -12.96
C GLN A 188 -9.54 -3.18 -14.17
N SER A 189 -8.39 -2.56 -14.36
CA SER A 189 -8.16 -1.61 -15.46
C SER A 189 -8.19 -2.29 -16.82
N ALA A 190 -7.55 -3.45 -16.96
CA ALA A 190 -7.58 -4.24 -18.19
C ALA A 190 -9.03 -4.60 -18.57
N LYS A 191 -9.86 -5.02 -17.61
CA LYS A 191 -11.27 -5.32 -17.87
C LYS A 191 -12.05 -4.10 -18.37
N VAL A 192 -11.79 -2.92 -17.79
CA VAL A 192 -12.42 -1.67 -18.22
C VAL A 192 -11.99 -1.31 -19.64
N PHE A 193 -10.70 -1.38 -19.95
CA PHE A 193 -10.22 -1.04 -21.29
C PHE A 193 -10.70 -2.02 -22.37
N VAL A 194 -10.73 -3.32 -22.09
CA VAL A 194 -11.29 -4.32 -23.01
C VAL A 194 -12.77 -4.06 -23.30
N LEU A 195 -13.56 -3.71 -22.29
CA LEU A 195 -14.97 -3.38 -22.49
C LEU A 195 -15.15 -2.09 -23.28
N GLU A 196 -14.39 -1.03 -22.93
CA GLU A 196 -14.38 0.25 -23.64
C GLU A 196 -13.97 0.05 -25.12
N SER A 197 -12.95 -0.76 -25.38
CA SER A 197 -12.42 -1.00 -26.72
C SER A 197 -13.39 -1.80 -27.58
N GLN A 198 -14.01 -2.85 -27.04
CA GLN A 198 -15.05 -3.62 -27.75
C GLN A 198 -16.24 -2.75 -28.15
N GLN A 199 -16.73 -1.90 -27.24
CA GLN A 199 -17.83 -0.99 -27.53
C GLN A 199 -17.46 0.03 -28.60
N GLN A 200 -16.30 0.68 -28.47
CA GLN A 200 -15.85 1.69 -29.42
C GLN A 200 -15.54 1.09 -30.80
N VAL A 201 -15.02 -0.14 -30.86
CA VAL A 201 -14.78 -0.86 -32.11
C VAL A 201 -16.10 -1.20 -32.82
N ALA A 202 -17.20 -1.42 -32.11
CA ALA A 202 -18.50 -1.62 -32.71
C ALA A 202 -19.15 -0.31 -33.22
N GLU A 203 -18.92 0.80 -32.52
CA GLU A 203 -19.65 2.06 -32.76
C GLU A 203 -18.92 3.08 -33.64
N LYS A 204 -17.58 3.10 -33.65
CA LYS A 204 -16.77 4.21 -34.22
C LYS A 204 -16.06 3.85 -35.52
N SER A 205 -15.66 4.84 -36.32
CA SER A 205 -14.74 4.60 -37.44
C SER A 205 -13.34 4.24 -36.93
N ALA A 206 -12.48 3.70 -37.81
CA ALA A 206 -11.13 3.32 -37.42
C ALA A 206 -10.27 4.52 -37.00
N ILE A 207 -10.50 5.68 -37.62
CA ILE A 207 -9.78 6.93 -37.32
C ILE A 207 -10.26 7.48 -35.97
N ASP A 208 -11.57 7.56 -35.75
CA ASP A 208 -12.15 8.05 -34.50
C ASP A 208 -11.75 7.16 -33.30
N TYR A 209 -11.69 5.84 -33.50
CA TYR A 209 -11.20 4.91 -32.47
C TYR A 209 -9.75 5.20 -32.09
N ILE A 210 -8.89 5.48 -33.07
CA ILE A 210 -7.48 5.79 -32.81
C ILE A 210 -7.34 7.06 -31.98
N GLU A 211 -8.08 8.12 -32.33
CA GLU A 211 -8.04 9.38 -31.60
C GLU A 211 -8.53 9.22 -30.15
N VAL A 212 -9.65 8.52 -29.96
CA VAL A 212 -10.21 8.26 -28.63
C VAL A 212 -9.27 7.40 -27.78
N ALA A 213 -8.65 6.37 -28.37
CA ALA A 213 -7.67 5.54 -27.68
C ALA A 213 -6.43 6.34 -27.27
N GLU A 214 -5.95 7.28 -28.11
CA GLU A 214 -4.84 8.15 -27.77
C GLU A 214 -5.16 9.13 -26.64
N GLN A 215 -6.37 9.70 -26.67
CA GLN A 215 -6.87 10.49 -25.55
C GLN A 215 -6.89 9.67 -24.25
N ARG A 216 -7.39 8.43 -24.31
CA ARG A 216 -7.48 7.54 -23.15
C ARG A 216 -6.11 7.18 -22.56
N ILE A 217 -5.12 6.91 -23.42
CA ILE A 217 -3.72 6.71 -23.01
C ILE A 217 -3.19 7.94 -22.28
N ASN A 218 -3.41 9.13 -22.82
CA ASN A 218 -2.93 10.36 -22.20
C ASN A 218 -3.61 10.59 -20.85
N GLU A 219 -4.93 10.43 -20.75
CA GLU A 219 -5.67 10.54 -19.50
C GLU A 219 -5.15 9.57 -18.43
N GLU A 220 -4.99 8.28 -18.77
CA GLU A 220 -4.51 7.27 -17.82
C GLU A 220 -3.04 7.51 -17.43
N THR A 221 -2.22 8.01 -18.36
CA THR A 221 -0.84 8.39 -18.09
C THR A 221 -0.76 9.57 -17.11
N GLN A 222 -1.54 10.63 -17.32
CA GLN A 222 -1.59 11.77 -16.41
C GLN A 222 -2.13 11.35 -15.04
N ARG A 223 -3.17 10.52 -15.04
CA ARG A 223 -3.78 9.94 -13.84
C ARG A 223 -2.76 9.15 -13.02
N ALA A 224 -2.00 8.26 -13.67
CA ALA A 224 -0.96 7.47 -13.05
C ALA A 224 0.14 8.34 -12.42
N LYS A 225 0.61 9.38 -13.14
CA LYS A 225 1.62 10.32 -12.64
C LYS A 225 1.19 11.07 -11.38
N LEU A 226 -0.11 11.38 -11.26
CA LEU A 226 -0.61 12.19 -10.14
C LEU A 226 -0.61 11.43 -8.81
N TYR A 227 -0.88 10.12 -8.81
CA TYR A 227 -1.13 9.38 -7.58
C TYR A 227 -0.56 7.95 -7.48
N LEU A 228 0.03 7.39 -8.55
CA LEU A 228 0.64 6.06 -8.52
C LEU A 228 2.16 6.11 -8.33
N ASP A 229 2.73 4.97 -7.94
CA ASP A 229 4.18 4.76 -7.91
C ASP A 229 4.75 4.69 -9.35
N PRO A 230 5.97 5.19 -9.64
CA PRO A 230 6.55 5.15 -10.98
C PRO A 230 6.64 3.74 -11.59
N GLY A 231 6.76 2.70 -10.76
CA GLY A 231 6.70 1.32 -11.24
C GLY A 231 5.31 0.96 -11.78
N THR A 232 4.26 1.32 -11.03
CA THR A 232 2.86 1.10 -11.42
C THR A 232 2.46 1.94 -12.63
N GLU A 233 2.98 3.16 -12.76
CA GLU A 233 2.77 4.03 -13.93
C GLU A 233 3.16 3.33 -15.23
N ARG A 234 4.33 2.67 -15.25
CA ARG A 234 4.79 1.94 -16.44
C ARG A 234 3.89 0.75 -16.77
N LEU A 235 3.43 0.03 -15.76
CA LEU A 235 2.58 -1.14 -15.95
C LEU A 235 1.20 -0.77 -16.49
N ILE A 236 0.58 0.29 -15.98
CA ILE A 236 -0.73 0.72 -16.48
C ILE A 236 -0.62 1.25 -17.92
N GLN A 237 0.46 1.96 -18.25
CA GLN A 237 0.72 2.35 -19.64
C GLN A 237 0.78 1.12 -20.56
N GLN A 238 1.54 0.08 -20.18
CA GLN A 238 1.62 -1.17 -20.94
C GLN A 238 0.25 -1.82 -21.15
N VAL A 239 -0.59 -1.88 -20.12
CA VAL A 239 -1.96 -2.43 -20.21
C VAL A 239 -2.80 -1.66 -21.24
N VAL A 240 -2.76 -0.33 -21.22
CA VAL A 240 -3.53 0.49 -22.18
C VAL A 240 -2.99 0.33 -23.61
N TYR A 241 -1.66 0.28 -23.78
CA TYR A 241 -1.05 0.06 -25.10
C TYR A 241 -1.37 -1.32 -25.68
N GLN A 242 -1.39 -2.36 -24.84
CA GLN A 242 -1.71 -3.72 -25.26
C GLN A 242 -3.16 -3.83 -25.74
N ASP A 243 -4.12 -3.33 -24.97
CA ASP A 243 -5.55 -3.33 -25.36
C ASP A 243 -5.78 -2.58 -26.68
N ARG A 244 -5.12 -1.44 -26.90
CA ARG A 244 -5.16 -0.72 -28.19
C ARG A 244 -4.73 -1.62 -29.36
N GLY A 245 -3.67 -2.40 -29.17
CA GLY A 245 -3.12 -3.32 -30.17
C GLY A 245 -4.08 -4.47 -30.46
N GLU A 246 -4.66 -5.07 -29.41
CA GLU A 246 -5.62 -6.16 -29.52
C GLU A 246 -6.93 -5.71 -30.18
N GLY A 247 -7.46 -4.53 -29.85
CA GLY A 247 -8.63 -3.96 -30.52
C GLY A 247 -8.43 -3.73 -32.02
N ARG A 248 -7.21 -3.35 -32.45
CA ARG A 248 -6.85 -3.25 -33.88
C ARG A 248 -6.82 -4.60 -34.58
N LEU A 249 -6.34 -5.65 -33.90
CA LEU A 249 -6.26 -7.01 -34.45
C LEU A 249 -7.64 -7.67 -34.51
N GLY A 250 -8.49 -7.48 -33.49
CA GLY A 250 -9.86 -7.97 -33.47
C GLY A 250 -10.70 -7.47 -34.64
N ARG A 251 -10.51 -6.21 -35.07
CA ARG A 251 -11.21 -5.67 -36.25
C ARG A 251 -10.65 -6.19 -37.58
N ARG A 252 -9.37 -6.57 -37.67
CA ARG A 252 -8.83 -7.25 -38.86
C ARG A 252 -9.44 -8.64 -39.05
N GLY A 253 -9.76 -9.35 -37.95
CA GLY A 253 -10.46 -10.63 -37.99
C GLY A 253 -11.96 -10.53 -38.36
N LEU A 254 -12.56 -9.35 -38.26
CA LEU A 254 -13.94 -9.07 -38.73
C LEU A 254 -13.99 -8.61 -40.20
N PHE A 255 -12.83 -8.40 -40.82
CA PHE A 255 -12.67 -8.08 -42.25
C PHE A 255 -12.09 -9.31 -42.98
N GLU A 256 -12.71 -10.48 -42.82
CA GLU A 256 -12.54 -11.54 -43.84
C GLU A 256 -13.25 -11.07 -45.12
N GLU A 257 -12.53 -11.18 -46.23
CA GLU A 257 -12.76 -10.53 -47.51
C GLU A 257 -14.17 -10.76 -48.11
N PRO A 258 -14.71 -9.82 -48.91
CA PRO A 258 -15.77 -10.16 -49.84
C PRO A 258 -15.24 -11.21 -50.80
N LYS A 259 -15.89 -12.38 -50.81
CA LYS A 259 -15.64 -13.47 -51.78
C LYS A 259 -15.85 -12.96 -53.21
N CYS A 260 -14.83 -12.34 -53.80
CA CYS A 260 -14.71 -12.20 -55.24
C CYS A 260 -13.75 -13.29 -55.71
N GLY A 261 -14.34 -14.32 -56.32
CA GLY A 261 -13.63 -15.52 -56.74
C GLY A 261 -12.54 -15.25 -57.77
N GLY A 262 -11.41 -15.90 -57.57
CA GLY A 262 -10.35 -16.10 -58.54
C GLY A 262 -9.32 -17.05 -57.93
N PRO A 263 -9.05 -18.23 -58.52
CA PRO A 263 -8.14 -19.17 -57.91
C PRO A 263 -6.73 -18.73 -58.25
N HIS A 264 -5.91 -18.34 -57.28
CA HIS A 264 -4.49 -18.65 -57.22
C HIS A 264 -3.90 -18.10 -55.91
N THR A 265 -3.04 -18.92 -55.29
CA THR A 265 -2.13 -18.64 -54.17
C THR A 265 -2.73 -18.56 -52.76
N HIS A 266 -3.02 -19.72 -52.16
CA HIS A 266 -2.92 -19.91 -50.70
C HIS A 266 -1.60 -20.61 -50.39
N PHE A 267 -0.57 -19.83 -50.06
CA PHE A 267 0.60 -20.33 -49.33
C PHE A 267 1.01 -19.23 -48.33
N LEU A 268 1.15 -19.62 -47.07
CA LEU A 268 1.76 -18.88 -45.96
C LEU A 268 0.92 -17.80 -45.25
N ALA A 269 0.01 -18.26 -44.38
CA ALA A 269 -0.41 -17.47 -43.21
C ALA A 269 -0.80 -18.36 -42.02
N GLU A 270 0.03 -19.34 -41.67
CA GLU A 270 -0.09 -20.07 -40.39
C GLU A 270 1.29 -20.21 -39.76
N ARG A 271 1.84 -19.13 -39.17
CA ARG A 271 2.99 -19.25 -38.25
C ARG A 271 3.37 -18.02 -37.42
N THR A 272 2.40 -17.27 -36.88
CA THR A 272 2.76 -16.15 -35.98
C THR A 272 1.79 -15.90 -34.82
N ALA A 273 1.18 -16.95 -34.25
CA ALA A 273 0.33 -16.81 -33.05
C ALA A 273 0.71 -17.71 -31.86
N ALA A 274 1.83 -18.45 -31.93
CA ALA A 274 2.23 -19.33 -30.83
C ALA A 274 3.75 -19.30 -30.63
N LYS A 275 4.28 -18.25 -29.97
CA LYS A 275 5.64 -18.27 -29.38
C LYS A 275 6.00 -17.13 -28.42
N GLN A 276 5.04 -16.54 -27.70
CA GLN A 276 5.35 -15.47 -26.72
C GLN A 276 4.84 -15.70 -25.29
N PHE A 277 4.52 -16.96 -24.94
CA PHE A 277 4.37 -17.38 -23.54
C PHE A 277 5.37 -18.48 -23.21
N GLN A 278 6.63 -18.10 -23.07
CA GLN A 278 7.64 -18.79 -22.25
C GLN A 278 8.78 -17.78 -22.07
N SER A 279 9.19 -17.55 -20.82
CA SER A 279 10.17 -16.56 -20.34
C SER A 279 9.64 -15.12 -20.15
N VAL A 280 8.96 -14.87 -19.02
CA VAL A 280 9.45 -14.02 -17.91
C VAL A 280 8.84 -14.56 -16.61
#